data_AF-V4PHW4-F1
#
_entry.id   AF-V4PHW4-F1
#
_cell.length_a   1.000
_cell.length_b   1.000
_cell.length_c   1.000
_cell.angle_alpha   90.00
_cell.angle_beta   90.00
_cell.angle_gamma   90.00
#
_symmetry.space_group_name_H-M   'P 1'
#
loop_
_entity.id
_entity.type
_entity.pdbx_description
1 polymer ?
#
loop_
_entity_poly.entity_id
_entity_poly.type
_entity_poly.pdbx_seq_one_letter_code
_entity_poly.pdbx_strand_id
1 'polypeptide(L)'
;CPPLRQVLLAYGSGGVIGLFLVRFAEPAGGVDDALWVVSGDLPPAYFVTDEAPTPLEALALYCDLVDGWVETVLDHGDLDEAFPVETEPTEENAKALRVRLCSIRQLISPT
;
A
#
# COMPACT_ATOMS: atom_id res chain seq x y z
N CYS A 1 13.48 -4.89 15.52
CA CYS A 1 13.29 -3.69 14.67
C CYS A 1 14.66 -3.05 14.48
N PRO A 2 15.21 -3.00 13.26
CA PRO A 2 16.48 -2.30 13.01
C PRO A 2 16.31 -0.81 13.28
N PRO A 3 17.39 -0.10 13.67
CA PRO A 3 17.34 1.34 13.82
C PRO A 3 16.94 2.01 12.50
N LEU A 4 15.99 2.95 12.54
CA LEU A 4 15.61 3.74 11.37
C LEU A 4 16.70 4.76 11.07
N ARG A 5 17.11 4.85 9.81
CA ARG A 5 17.99 5.91 9.32
C ARG A 5 17.21 7.15 8.94
N GLN A 6 16.08 6.96 8.24
CA GLN A 6 15.32 8.06 7.68
C GLN A 6 13.88 7.64 7.40
N VAL A 7 12.95 8.58 7.55
CA VAL A 7 11.57 8.47 7.04
C VAL A 7 11.30 9.69 6.16
N LEU A 8 10.89 9.46 4.92
CA LEU A 8 10.61 10.50 3.93
C LEU A 8 9.14 10.42 3.53
N LEU A 9 8.40 11.52 3.65
CA LEU A 9 7.08 11.63 3.02
C LEU A 9 7.28 11.78 1.51
N ALA A 10 6.97 10.72 0.76
CA ALA A 10 7.15 10.66 -0.69
C ALA A 10 5.93 11.18 -1.45
N TYR A 11 4.73 10.95 -0.90
CA TYR A 11 3.48 11.53 -1.40
C TYR A 11 2.50 11.70 -0.25
N GLY A 12 1.69 12.76 -0.30
CA GLY A 12 0.64 13.01 0.66
C GLY A 12 -0.53 13.74 0.02
N SER A 13 -1.73 13.19 0.19
CA SER A 13 -2.98 13.91 -0.07
C SER A 13 -3.71 14.10 1.26
N GLY A 14 -3.98 15.36 1.62
CA GLY A 14 -4.48 15.74 2.93
C GLY A 14 -5.72 14.96 3.35
N GLY A 15 -5.59 14.14 4.39
CA GLY A 15 -6.68 13.32 4.96
C GLY A 15 -7.00 12.03 4.21
N VAL A 16 -6.30 11.70 3.11
CA VAL A 16 -6.61 10.52 2.28
C VAL A 16 -5.50 9.47 2.36
N ILE A 17 -4.27 9.84 1.98
CA ILE A 17 -3.15 8.91 1.91
C ILE A 17 -1.82 9.62 2.16
N GLY A 18 -0.95 8.97 2.90
CA GLY A 18 0.47 9.28 3.04
C GLY A 18 1.29 8.06 2.63
N LEU A 19 2.18 8.26 1.66
CA LEU A 19 3.19 7.29 1.26
C LEU A 19 4.53 7.74 1.82
N PHE A 20 5.17 6.86 2.57
CA PHE A 20 6.46 7.11 3.21
C PHE A 20 7.51 6.13 2.71
N LEU A 21 8.70 6.63 2.40
CA LEU A 21 9.88 5.81 2.21
C LEU A 21 10.62 5.71 3.55
N VAL A 22 10.66 4.52 4.12
CA VAL A 22 11.37 4.23 5.36
C VAL A 22 12.69 3.57 5.00
N ARG A 23 13.80 4.15 5.45
CA ARG A 23 15.15 3.58 5.28
C ARG A 23 15.71 3.13 6.61
N PHE A 24 16.28 1.93 6.64
CA PHE A 24 16.91 1.36 7.82
C PHE A 24 18.41 1.71 7.85
N ALA A 25 18.99 1.80 9.04
CA ALA A 25 20.43 2.05 9.20
C ALA A 25 21.26 0.80 8.92
N GLU A 26 20.66 -0.38 9.09
CA GLU A 26 21.22 -1.68 8.74
C GLU A 26 20.11 -2.52 8.09
N PRO A 27 20.42 -3.36 7.08
CA PRO A 27 19.43 -4.23 6.46
C PRO A 27 18.77 -5.14 7.49
N ALA A 28 17.44 -5.19 7.48
CA ALA A 28 16.70 -6.07 8.36
C ALA A 28 16.82 -7.52 7.87
N GLY A 29 17.68 -8.34 8.49
CA GLY A 29 17.75 -9.77 8.16
C GLY A 29 18.20 -10.08 6.71
N GLY A 30 18.94 -9.18 6.07
CA GLY A 30 19.48 -9.37 4.72
C GLY A 30 18.53 -9.04 3.57
N VAL A 31 17.35 -8.51 3.86
CA VAL A 31 16.34 -8.10 2.87
C VAL A 31 16.10 -6.58 3.05
N ASP A 32 16.35 -5.86 1.96
CA ASP A 32 16.13 -4.44 1.65
C ASP A 32 16.39 -3.37 2.72
N ASP A 33 17.19 -2.36 2.35
CA ASP A 33 17.51 -1.22 3.20
C ASP A 33 16.39 -0.16 3.25
N ALA A 34 15.30 -0.39 2.51
CA ALA A 34 14.17 0.51 2.40
C ALA A 34 12.83 -0.22 2.21
N LEU A 35 11.75 0.38 2.72
CA LEU A 35 10.38 -0.07 2.52
C LEU A 35 9.48 1.12 2.20
N TRP A 36 8.45 0.85 1.40
CA TRP A 36 7.28 1.72 1.31
C TRP A 36 6.36 1.46 2.49
N VAL A 37 5.79 2.53 3.03
CA VAL A 37 4.76 2.48 4.06
C VAL A 37 3.60 3.37 3.65
N VAL A 38 2.41 2.80 3.57
CA VAL A 38 1.15 3.50 3.30
C VAL A 38 0.40 3.69 4.61
N SER A 39 -0.13 4.89 4.83
CA SER A 39 -0.96 5.23 5.98
C SER A 39 -1.99 6.30 5.60
N GLY A 40 -3.13 6.37 6.27
CA GLY A 40 -4.18 7.36 5.99
C GLY A 40 -5.58 6.82 6.24
N ASP A 41 -6.53 7.25 5.40
CA ASP A 41 -7.92 6.73 5.37
C ASP A 41 -8.05 5.39 4.61
N LEU A 42 -6.91 4.77 4.36
CA LEU A 42 -6.77 3.50 3.65
C LEU A 42 -6.09 2.48 4.54
N PRO A 43 -6.31 1.18 4.29
CA PRO A 43 -5.62 0.13 5.02
C PRO A 43 -4.11 0.36 5.00
N PRO A 44 -3.45 0.38 6.16
CA PRO A 44 -2.01 0.54 6.23
C PRO A 44 -1.33 -0.67 5.57
N ALA A 45 -0.21 -0.42 4.92
CA ALA A 45 0.53 -1.46 4.21
C ALA A 45 2.02 -1.12 4.21
N TYR A 46 2.85 -2.16 4.14
CA TYR A 46 4.27 -2.00 3.83
C TYR A 46 4.69 -3.04 2.79
N PHE A 47 5.61 -2.65 1.91
CA PHE A 47 6.13 -3.52 0.85
C PHE A 47 7.52 -3.04 0.41
N VAL A 48 8.26 -3.96 -0.21
CA VAL A 48 9.64 -3.72 -0.68
C VAL A 48 9.66 -2.75 -1.85
N THR A 49 10.79 -2.08 -2.06
CA THR A 49 10.94 -1.06 -3.12
C THR A 49 11.27 -1.65 -4.49
N ASP A 50 11.62 -2.93 -4.57
CA ASP A 50 12.17 -3.59 -5.78
C ASP A 50 11.24 -3.53 -6.99
N GLU A 51 9.95 -3.76 -6.79
CA GLU A 51 8.94 -3.73 -7.85
C GLU A 51 8.38 -2.32 -8.09
N ALA A 52 8.73 -1.36 -7.25
CA ALA A 52 8.19 -0.01 -7.27
C ALA A 52 9.24 1.03 -6.80
N PRO A 53 10.25 1.35 -7.61
CA PRO A 53 11.36 2.20 -7.18
C PRO A 53 10.96 3.68 -7.02
N THR A 54 9.87 4.14 -7.64
CA THR A 54 9.39 5.52 -7.54
C THR A 54 8.11 5.65 -6.69
N PRO A 55 7.82 6.83 -6.13
CA PRO A 55 6.59 7.05 -5.36
C PRO A 55 5.31 6.78 -6.17
N LEU A 56 5.31 7.10 -7.47
CA LEU A 56 4.15 6.88 -8.34
C LEU A 56 3.92 5.39 -8.58
N GLU A 57 4.98 4.63 -8.87
CA GLU A 57 4.91 3.17 -9.00
C GLU A 57 4.50 2.51 -7.69
N ALA A 58 4.95 3.02 -6.54
CA ALA A 58 4.56 2.49 -5.23
C ALA A 58 3.07 2.70 -4.95
N LEU A 59 2.51 3.87 -5.31
CA LEU A 59 1.08 4.11 -5.20
C LEU A 59 0.27 3.20 -6.15
N ALA A 60 0.76 3.00 -7.38
CA ALA A 60 0.13 2.10 -8.33
C ALA A 60 0.13 0.65 -7.83
N LEU A 61 1.30 0.15 -7.38
CA LEU A 61 1.47 -1.19 -6.83
C LEU A 61 0.57 -1.40 -5.61
N TYR A 62 0.50 -0.44 -4.69
CA TYR A 62 -0.44 -0.51 -3.56
C TYR A 62 -1.89 -0.67 -4.04
N CYS A 63 -2.31 0.11 -5.04
CA CYS A 63 -3.67 0.00 -5.57
C CYS A 63 -3.91 -1.38 -6.21
N ASP A 64 -2.93 -1.92 -6.95
CA ASP A 64 -3.04 -3.23 -7.61
C ASP A 64 -3.10 -4.38 -6.59
N LEU A 65 -2.28 -4.34 -5.54
CA LEU A 65 -2.29 -5.34 -4.45
C LEU A 65 -3.62 -5.36 -3.70
N VAL A 66 -4.16 -4.18 -3.39
CA VAL A 66 -5.44 -4.08 -2.67
C VAL A 66 -6.62 -4.39 -3.60
N ASP A 67 -6.57 -4.04 -4.88
CA ASP A 67 -7.58 -4.47 -5.86
C ASP A 67 -7.61 -6.01 -5.97
N GLY A 68 -6.45 -6.68 -5.98
CA GLY A 68 -6.39 -8.15 -5.94
C GLY A 68 -7.08 -8.74 -4.71
N TRP A 69 -6.86 -8.16 -3.53
CA TRP A 69 -7.58 -8.56 -2.31
C TRP A 69 -9.10 -8.33 -2.44
N VAL A 70 -9.51 -7.18 -2.98
CA VAL A 70 -10.93 -6.86 -3.21
C VAL A 70 -11.59 -7.89 -4.14
N GLU A 71 -10.93 -8.24 -5.25
CA GLU A 71 -11.43 -9.23 -6.20
C GLU A 71 -11.60 -10.60 -5.55
N THR A 72 -10.60 -11.06 -4.80
CA THR A 72 -10.68 -12.33 -4.06
C THR A 72 -11.83 -12.36 -3.05
N VAL A 73 -12.07 -11.26 -2.32
CA VAL A 73 -13.23 -11.17 -1.40
C VAL A 73 -14.56 -11.26 -2.15
N LEU A 74 -14.69 -10.55 -3.27
CA LEU A 74 -15.92 -10.51 -4.06
C LEU A 74 -16.21 -11.84 -4.77
N ASP A 75 -15.18 -12.58 -5.14
CA ASP A 75 -15.30 -13.89 -5.78
C ASP A 75 -15.41 -15.05 -4.78
N HIS A 76 -15.44 -14.75 -3.47
CA HIS A 76 -15.40 -15.74 -2.39
C HIS A 76 -14.19 -16.69 -2.49
N GLY A 77 -13.06 -16.15 -2.96
CA GLY A 77 -11.80 -16.86 -3.09
C GLY A 77 -11.04 -17.01 -1.78
N ASP A 78 -9.88 -17.66 -1.85
CA ASP A 78 -8.98 -17.86 -0.72
C ASP A 78 -8.03 -16.66 -0.55
N LEU A 79 -7.96 -16.13 0.66
CA LEU A 79 -7.15 -14.96 1.00
C LEU A 79 -5.77 -15.32 1.56
N ASP A 80 -5.45 -16.60 1.74
CA ASP A 80 -4.17 -17.05 2.31
C ASP A 80 -2.96 -16.60 1.46
N GLU A 81 -3.15 -16.47 0.14
CA GLU A 81 -2.12 -15.99 -0.79
C GLU A 81 -2.30 -14.49 -1.17
N ALA A 82 -3.36 -13.84 -0.69
CA ALA A 82 -3.63 -12.45 -1.01
C ALA A 82 -2.73 -11.51 -0.20
N PHE A 83 -2.51 -10.30 -0.72
CA PHE A 83 -1.85 -9.24 0.03
C PHE A 83 -2.64 -8.96 1.32
N PRO A 84 -1.98 -8.88 2.50
CA PRO A 84 -2.68 -8.68 3.76
C PRO A 84 -3.28 -7.27 3.82
N VAL A 85 -4.59 -7.20 4.01
CA VAL A 85 -5.34 -5.95 4.19
C VAL A 85 -5.98 -5.98 5.57
N GLU A 86 -5.68 -4.97 6.40
CA GLU A 86 -6.21 -4.83 7.76
C GLU A 86 -7.67 -4.35 7.75
N THR A 87 -8.57 -5.14 7.17
CA THR A 87 -10.01 -4.89 7.12
C THR A 87 -10.74 -6.22 7.08
N GLU A 88 -11.94 -6.29 7.67
CA GLU A 88 -12.73 -7.52 7.63
C GLU A 88 -13.12 -7.84 6.17
N PRO A 89 -12.91 -9.08 5.69
CA PRO A 89 -13.12 -9.49 4.30
C PRO A 89 -14.61 -9.69 3.98
N THR A 90 -15.39 -8.61 4.04
CA THR A 90 -16.80 -8.59 3.66
C THR A 90 -16.98 -7.92 2.31
N GLU A 91 -18.02 -8.30 1.56
CA GLU A 91 -18.34 -7.63 0.29
C GLU A 91 -18.56 -6.13 0.44
N GLU A 92 -19.16 -5.69 1.56
CA GLU A 92 -19.39 -4.28 1.85
C GLU A 92 -18.06 -3.52 1.95
N ASN A 93 -17.11 -4.06 2.72
CA ASN A 93 -15.80 -3.47 2.89
C ASN A 93 -14.99 -3.48 1.60
N ALA A 94 -15.03 -4.58 0.83
CA ALA A 94 -14.35 -4.70 -0.45
C ALA A 94 -14.85 -3.64 -1.47
N LYS A 95 -16.18 -3.46 -1.57
CA LYS A 95 -16.79 -2.44 -2.43
C LYS A 95 -16.43 -1.02 -1.98
N ALA A 96 -16.47 -0.75 -0.67
CA ALA A 96 -16.09 0.55 -0.12
C ALA A 96 -14.62 0.88 -0.40
N LEU A 97 -13.73 -0.11 -0.25
CA LEU A 97 -12.30 0.02 -0.51
C LEU A 97 -12.03 0.30 -2.00
N ARG A 98 -12.72 -0.40 -2.91
CA ARG A 98 -12.61 -0.16 -4.36
C ARG A 98 -12.95 1.28 -4.76
N VAL A 99 -13.96 1.89 -4.15
CA VAL A 99 -14.31 3.30 -4.39
C VAL A 99 -13.17 4.24 -3.98
N ARG A 100 -12.53 3.97 -2.84
CA ARG A 100 -11.38 4.75 -2.36
C ARG A 100 -10.17 4.58 -3.30
N LEU A 101 -9.88 3.36 -3.75
CA LEU A 101 -8.80 3.10 -4.71
C LEU A 101 -8.99 3.86 -6.03
N CYS A 102 -10.21 3.88 -6.58
CA CYS A 102 -10.54 4.69 -7.76
C CYS A 102 -10.21 6.18 -7.56
N SER A 103 -10.49 6.72 -6.37
CA SER A 103 -10.19 8.12 -6.03
C SER A 103 -8.69 8.39 -6.02
N ILE A 104 -7.88 7.46 -5.49
CA ILE A 104 -6.40 7.58 -5.51
C ILE A 104 -5.88 7.52 -6.94
N ARG A 105 -6.35 6.57 -7.75
CA ARG A 105 -5.94 6.41 -9.15
C ARG A 105 -6.20 7.70 -9.96
N GLN A 106 -7.31 8.38 -9.68
CA GLN A 106 -7.61 9.69 -10.27
C GLN A 106 -6.66 10.80 -9.79
N LEU A 107 -6.24 10.78 -8.52
CA LEU A 107 -5.29 11.76 -8.00
C LEU A 107 -3.87 11.60 -8.57
N ILE A 108 -3.43 10.36 -8.81
CA ILE A 108 -2.07 10.07 -9.31
C ILE A 108 -1.94 10.18 -10.83
N SER A 109 -3.06 10.19 -11.56
CA SER A 109 -3.11 10.41 -13.02
C SER A 109 -3.80 11.74 -13.36
N PRO A 110 -3.20 12.90 -13.08
CA PRO A 110 -3.76 14.17 -13.52
C PRO A 110 -3.60 14.26 -15.05
N THR A 111 -4.72 14.14 -15.76
CA THR A 111 -4.83 14.54 -17.17
C THR A 111 -4.67 16.05 -17.33
#